data_AF-M5UJW0-F1
#
_entry.id   AF-M5UJW0-F1
#
_cell.length_a   1.000
_cell.length_b   1.000
_cell.length_c   1.000
_cell.angle_alpha   90.00
_cell.angle_beta   90.00
_cell.angle_gamma   90.00
#
_symmetry.space_group_name_H-M   'P 1'
#
loop_
_entity.id
_entity.type
_entity.pdbx_description
1 polymer ?
#
loop_
_entity_poly.entity_id
_entity_poly.type
_entity_poly.pdbx_seq_one_letter_code
_entity_poly.pdbx_strand_id
1 'polypeptide(L)'
;MPEQQLTVDGFESQLGVNHFGHFLLCGLLFERIEQSGGRVVVVGSNAYKMGLKRIKFEDLNFDESYTAWNSYAQSKLAQMMFAYELQRRVEADGKNAVVQVCHPGASRTNLLNDTASQHV
;
A
#
# COMPACT_ATOMS: atom_id res chain seq x y z
N MET A 1 11.18 18.47 -9.29
CA MET A 1 10.71 17.66 -8.14
C MET A 1 9.33 17.13 -8.52
N PRO A 2 9.03 15.83 -8.35
CA PRO A 2 7.69 15.33 -8.67
C PRO A 2 6.63 16.07 -7.84
N GLU A 3 5.56 16.52 -8.49
CA GLU A 3 4.43 17.20 -7.86
C GLU A 3 3.50 16.20 -7.17
N GLN A 4 2.77 16.65 -6.15
CA GLN A 4 1.70 15.87 -5.52
C GLN A 4 0.58 15.68 -6.54
N GLN A 5 0.08 14.45 -6.65
CA GLN A 5 -1.07 14.13 -7.50
C GLN A 5 -2.16 13.50 -6.65
N LEU A 6 -3.41 13.79 -6.99
CA LEU A 6 -4.59 13.21 -6.34
C LEU A 6 -5.30 12.24 -7.28
N THR A 7 -5.89 11.20 -6.72
CA THR A 7 -6.85 10.33 -7.42
C THR A 7 -8.14 11.10 -7.69
N VAL A 8 -9.03 10.51 -8.51
CA VAL A 8 -10.37 11.07 -8.77
C VAL A 8 -11.22 11.21 -7.51
N ASP A 9 -10.90 10.44 -6.46
CA ASP A 9 -11.57 10.46 -5.16
C ASP A 9 -10.90 11.43 -4.15
N GLY A 10 -9.85 12.16 -4.55
CA GLY A 10 -9.17 13.14 -3.71
C GLY A 10 -8.13 12.57 -2.74
N PHE A 11 -7.64 11.36 -2.96
CA PHE A 11 -6.53 10.78 -2.19
C PHE A 11 -5.20 11.06 -2.85
N GLU A 12 -4.13 11.27 -2.08
CA GLU A 12 -2.78 11.26 -2.63
C GLU A 12 -2.54 9.98 -3.43
N SER A 13 -1.95 10.14 -4.62
CA SER A 13 -1.98 9.12 -5.67
C SER A 13 -1.31 7.81 -5.26
N GLN A 14 -0.19 7.85 -4.55
CA GLN A 14 0.50 6.63 -4.15
C GLN A 14 -0.23 5.90 -3.03
N LEU A 15 -0.76 6.60 -2.04
CA LEU A 15 -1.58 6.01 -0.99
C LEU A 15 -2.90 5.48 -1.55
N GLY A 16 -3.56 6.25 -2.41
CA GLY A 16 -4.80 5.90 -3.08
C GLY A 16 -4.67 4.66 -3.94
N VAL A 17 -3.69 4.65 -4.86
CA VAL A 17 -3.48 3.53 -5.80
C VAL A 17 -2.87 2.32 -5.11
N ASN A 18 -1.79 2.48 -4.33
CA ASN A 18 -1.10 1.34 -3.74
C ASN A 18 -1.88 0.73 -2.58
N HIS A 19 -2.63 1.52 -1.81
CA HIS A 19 -3.27 1.04 -0.59
C HIS A 19 -4.80 1.10 -0.63
N PHE A 20 -5.43 2.27 -0.78
CA PHE A 20 -6.90 2.36 -0.63
C PHE A 20 -7.67 1.56 -1.68
N GLY A 21 -7.24 1.58 -2.93
CA GLY A 21 -7.85 0.74 -3.97
C GLY A 21 -7.73 -0.75 -3.66
N HIS A 22 -6.58 -1.19 -3.16
CA HIS A 22 -6.35 -2.59 -2.78
C HIS A 22 -7.11 -3.00 -1.51
N PHE A 23 -7.22 -2.09 -0.53
CA PHE A 23 -8.03 -2.28 0.67
C PHE A 23 -9.49 -2.53 0.29
N LEU A 24 -10.05 -1.66 -0.57
CA LEU A 24 -11.43 -1.78 -1.05
C LEU A 24 -11.63 -3.06 -1.87
N LEU A 25 -10.75 -3.32 -2.85
CA LEU A 25 -10.82 -4.52 -3.69
C LEU A 25 -10.78 -5.80 -2.85
N CYS A 26 -9.89 -5.87 -1.85
CA CYS A 26 -9.79 -7.02 -0.97
C CYS A 26 -11.08 -7.21 -0.17
N GLY A 27 -11.65 -6.14 0.40
CA GLY A 27 -12.93 -6.20 1.11
C GLY A 27 -14.08 -6.69 0.23
N LEU A 28 -14.18 -6.18 -1.00
CA LEU A 28 -15.23 -6.57 -1.96
C LEU A 28 -15.12 -8.03 -2.43
N LEU A 29 -13.91 -8.60 -2.44
CA LEU A 29 -13.67 -9.97 -2.88
C LEU A 29 -13.55 -10.98 -1.73
N PHE A 30 -13.49 -10.52 -0.48
CA PHE A 30 -13.11 -11.34 0.66
C PHE A 30 -13.98 -12.58 0.83
N GLU A 31 -15.30 -12.47 0.70
CA GLU A 31 -16.21 -13.61 0.83
C GLU A 31 -15.94 -14.70 -0.21
N ARG A 32 -15.63 -14.34 -1.46
CA ARG A 32 -15.30 -15.29 -2.52
C ARG A 32 -13.94 -15.96 -2.30
N ILE A 33 -12.97 -15.19 -1.78
CA ILE A 33 -11.66 -15.72 -1.41
C ILE A 33 -11.81 -16.74 -0.28
N GLU A 34 -12.60 -16.43 0.74
CA GLU A 34 -12.88 -17.35 1.85
C GLU A 34 -13.56 -18.63 1.36
N GLN A 35 -14.64 -18.51 0.57
CA GLN A 35 -15.40 -19.65 0.07
C GLN A 35 -14.56 -20.60 -0.81
N SER A 36 -13.54 -20.07 -1.49
CA SER A 36 -12.65 -20.87 -2.34
C SER A 36 -11.45 -21.46 -1.60
N GLY A 37 -11.26 -21.17 -0.30
CA GLY A 37 -10.03 -21.49 0.42
C GLY A 37 -8.81 -20.75 -0.16
N GLY A 38 -9.05 -19.59 -0.76
CA GLY A 38 -8.03 -18.77 -1.41
C GLY A 38 -7.15 -18.00 -0.43
N ARG A 39 -6.28 -17.15 -0.98
CA ARG A 39 -5.34 -16.33 -0.23
C ARG A 39 -5.25 -14.92 -0.77
N VAL A 40 -4.93 -13.98 0.12
CA VAL A 40 -4.58 -12.60 -0.21
C VAL A 40 -3.06 -12.46 -0.08
N VAL A 41 -2.38 -12.07 -1.16
CA VAL A 41 -0.94 -11.82 -1.15
C VAL A 41 -0.69 -10.33 -1.39
N VAL A 42 -0.18 -9.65 -0.37
CA VAL A 42 0.15 -8.22 -0.43
C VAL A 42 1.62 -8.07 -0.80
N VAL A 43 1.88 -7.40 -1.93
CA VAL A 43 3.24 -7.13 -2.42
C VAL A 43 3.78 -5.84 -1.79
N GLY A 44 4.55 -6.01 -0.71
CA GLY A 44 5.21 -4.92 0.01
C GLY A 44 6.53 -4.50 -0.61
N SER A 45 7.24 -3.60 0.08
CA SER A 45 8.58 -3.12 -0.30
C SER A 45 9.35 -2.64 0.93
N ASN A 46 10.67 -2.83 0.96
CA ASN A 46 11.54 -2.31 2.03
C ASN A 46 11.50 -0.77 2.17
N ALA A 47 10.91 -0.05 1.21
CA ALA A 47 10.71 1.40 1.29
C ALA A 47 9.94 1.84 2.54
N TYR A 48 9.10 0.98 3.15
CA TYR A 48 8.41 1.29 4.41
C TYR A 48 9.38 1.68 5.55
N LYS A 49 10.63 1.18 5.50
CA LYS A 49 11.68 1.49 6.48
C LYS A 49 12.39 2.82 6.24
N MET A 50 12.16 3.45 5.09
CA MET A 50 12.97 4.57 4.57
C MET A 50 12.24 5.92 4.59
N GLY A 51 10.95 5.96 4.93
CA GLY A 51 10.17 7.18 5.12
C GLY A 51 9.99 7.55 6.60
N LEU A 52 8.83 8.12 6.93
CA LEU A 52 8.48 8.54 8.31
C LEU A 52 8.38 7.40 9.33
N LYS A 53 8.35 6.13 8.87
CA LYS A 53 8.15 4.92 9.70
C LYS A 53 6.87 4.96 10.56
N ARG A 54 5.93 5.82 10.21
CA ARG A 54 4.58 5.94 10.76
C ARG A 54 3.65 6.38 9.65
N ILE A 55 2.36 6.09 9.82
CA ILE A 55 1.32 6.74 9.02
C ILE A 55 1.10 8.15 9.58
N LYS A 56 1.08 9.15 8.71
CA LYS A 56 0.77 10.54 9.04
C LYS A 56 -0.75 10.71 9.02
N PHE A 57 -1.45 10.14 10.00
CA PHE A 57 -2.92 10.14 10.05
C PHE A 57 -3.51 11.56 10.07
N GLU A 58 -2.78 12.52 10.62
CA GLU A 58 -3.13 13.93 10.66
C GLU A 58 -3.10 14.63 9.28
N ASP A 59 -2.44 14.03 8.29
CA ASP A 59 -2.31 14.53 6.93
C ASP A 59 -1.93 13.36 6.00
N LEU A 60 -2.93 12.51 5.72
CA LEU A 60 -2.73 11.30 4.90
C LEU A 60 -2.35 11.64 3.46
N ASN A 61 -2.79 12.80 2.97
CA ASN A 61 -2.54 13.24 1.61
C ASN A 61 -1.18 13.91 1.43
N PHE A 62 -0.46 14.22 2.50
CA PHE A 62 0.75 15.06 2.44
C PHE A 62 0.47 16.43 1.79
N ASP A 63 -0.64 17.06 2.17
CA ASP A 63 -0.96 18.43 1.73
C ASP A 63 0.14 19.41 2.17
N GLU A 64 0.81 19.09 3.28
CA GLU A 64 1.97 19.83 3.77
C GLU A 64 3.27 18.99 3.67
N SER A 65 4.32 19.62 3.15
CA SER A 65 5.67 19.03 3.06
C SER A 65 5.73 17.72 2.26
N TYR A 66 5.04 17.67 1.12
CA TYR A 66 5.05 16.52 0.21
C TYR A 66 6.46 16.16 -0.27
N THR A 67 6.77 14.87 -0.19
CA THR A 67 7.81 14.27 -1.03
C THR A 67 7.29 12.96 -1.58
N ALA A 68 7.51 12.70 -2.87
CA ALA A 68 7.10 11.45 -3.51
C ALA A 68 7.66 10.22 -2.78
N TRP A 69 8.86 10.33 -2.19
CA TRP A 69 9.46 9.25 -1.41
C TRP A 69 8.75 8.97 -0.09
N ASN A 70 8.38 10.00 0.68
CA ASN A 70 7.67 9.80 1.95
C ASN A 70 6.26 9.26 1.72
N SER A 71 5.58 9.79 0.69
CA SER A 71 4.29 9.25 0.26
C SER A 71 4.40 7.76 -0.12
N TYR A 72 5.41 7.41 -0.94
CA TYR A 72 5.66 6.02 -1.30
C TYR A 72 5.88 5.12 -0.10
N ALA A 73 6.78 5.53 0.79
CA ALA A 73 7.08 4.79 2.01
C ALA A 73 5.85 4.61 2.91
N GLN A 74 5.00 5.64 3.04
CA GLN A 74 3.73 5.56 3.77
C GLN A 74 2.78 4.55 3.10
N SER A 75 2.63 4.58 1.79
CA SER A 75 1.77 3.64 1.07
C SER A 75 2.22 2.18 1.26
N LYS A 76 3.54 1.93 1.27
CA LYS A 76 4.12 0.61 1.55
C LYS A 76 4.00 0.20 3.00
N LEU A 77 4.11 1.12 3.96
CA LEU A 77 3.83 0.83 5.36
C LEU A 77 2.36 0.45 5.57
N ALA A 78 1.42 1.18 4.94
CA ALA A 78 -0.01 0.92 5.04
C ALA A 78 -0.37 -0.49 4.51
N GLN A 79 0.22 -0.91 3.39
CA GLN A 79 0.09 -2.28 2.87
C GLN A 79 0.54 -3.34 3.88
N MET A 80 1.69 -3.14 4.55
CA MET A 80 2.19 -4.08 5.58
C MET A 80 1.23 -4.16 6.76
N MET A 81 0.81 -3.00 7.29
CA MET A 81 -0.11 -2.92 8.42
C MET A 81 -1.45 -3.59 8.10
N PHE A 82 -1.98 -3.34 6.90
CA PHE A 82 -3.21 -3.97 6.43
C PHE A 82 -3.12 -5.48 6.38
N ALA A 83 -2.05 -6.05 5.83
CA ALA A 83 -1.91 -7.49 5.74
C ALA A 83 -1.87 -8.17 7.11
N TYR A 84 -1.10 -7.60 8.06
CA TYR A 84 -1.03 -8.12 9.43
C TYR A 84 -2.37 -8.01 10.15
N GLU A 85 -3.05 -6.87 10.02
CA GLU A 85 -4.34 -6.66 10.66
C GLU A 85 -5.44 -7.52 10.04
N LEU A 86 -5.43 -7.72 8.72
CA LEU A 86 -6.39 -8.60 8.06
C LEU A 86 -6.18 -10.05 8.49
N GLN A 87 -4.94 -10.55 8.51
CA GLN A 87 -4.64 -11.89 9.02
C GLN A 87 -5.14 -12.07 10.46
N ARG A 88 -4.88 -11.09 11.33
CA ARG A 88 -5.35 -11.11 12.72
C ARG A 88 -6.88 -11.20 12.83
N ARG A 89 -7.61 -10.49 11.95
CA ARG A 89 -9.08 -10.53 11.91
C ARG A 89 -9.62 -11.84 11.36
N VAL A 90 -9.01 -12.37 10.29
CA VAL A 90 -9.34 -13.70 9.75
C VAL A 90 -9.27 -14.75 10.85
N GLU A 91 -8.17 -14.78 11.60
CA GLU A 91 -7.97 -15.73 12.70
C GLU A 91 -8.99 -15.54 13.82
N ALA A 92 -9.25 -14.29 14.22
CA ALA A 92 -10.23 -13.98 15.26
C ALA A 92 -11.66 -14.39 14.87
N ASP A 93 -12.00 -14.34 13.59
CA ASP A 93 -13.32 -14.69 13.06
C ASP A 93 -13.43 -16.17 12.65
N GLY A 94 -12.39 -16.98 12.87
CA GLY A 94 -12.37 -18.41 12.50
C GLY A 94 -12.47 -18.66 11.00
N LYS A 95 -11.99 -17.72 10.17
CA LYS A 95 -11.95 -17.80 8.70
C LYS A 95 -10.74 -18.62 8.24
N ASN A 96 -10.80 -19.16 7.03
CA ASN A 96 -9.76 -20.02 6.46
C ASN A 96 -8.82 -19.29 5.49
N ALA A 97 -9.21 -18.11 5.00
CA ALA A 97 -8.42 -17.33 4.06
C ALA A 97 -7.04 -17.00 4.63
N VAL A 98 -5.97 -17.23 3.86
CA VAL A 98 -4.61 -16.90 4.32
C VAL A 98 -4.20 -15.55 3.75
N VAL A 99 -3.67 -14.67 4.59
CA VAL A 99 -3.13 -13.37 4.20
C VAL A 99 -1.62 -13.38 4.39
N GLN A 100 -0.88 -13.10 3.31
CA GLN A 100 0.58 -13.11 3.31
C GLN A 100 1.13 -11.82 2.75
N VAL A 101 2.31 -11.43 3.25
CA VAL A 101 3.10 -10.38 2.65
C VAL A 101 4.29 -11.00 1.94
N CYS A 102 4.57 -10.55 0.72
CA CYS A 102 5.85 -10.78 0.08
C CYS A 102 6.55 -9.45 -0.24
N HIS A 103 7.88 -9.44 -0.17
CA HIS A 103 8.67 -8.36 -0.74
C HIS A 103 9.65 -8.98 -1.76
N PRO A 104 9.72 -8.50 -3.00
CA PRO A 104 10.61 -9.09 -4.01
C PRO A 104 12.08 -8.64 -3.85
N GLY A 105 12.40 -7.80 -2.86
CA GLY A 105 13.74 -7.21 -2.71
C GLY A 105 13.94 -5.99 -3.62
N ALA A 106 15.19 -5.68 -3.96
CA ALA A 106 15.47 -4.64 -4.94
C ALA A 106 15.11 -5.16 -6.35
N SER A 107 14.05 -4.61 -6.94
CA SER A 107 13.59 -4.99 -8.28
C SER A 107 13.87 -3.84 -9.24
N ARG A 108 14.45 -4.15 -10.42
CA ARG A 108 14.55 -3.21 -11.54
C ARG A 108 13.15 -2.97 -12.10
N THR A 109 12.40 -2.10 -11.43
CA THR A 109 11.07 -1.66 -11.83
C THR A 109 11.17 -0.20 -12.26
N ASN A 110 10.35 0.22 -13.21
CA ASN A 110 10.28 1.62 -13.63
C ASN A 110 9.84 2.56 -12.50
N LEU A 111 9.43 2.07 -11.32
CA LEU A 111 9.11 2.90 -10.15
C LEU A 111 10.26 3.85 -9.74
N LEU A 112 11.52 3.41 -9.91
CA LEU A 112 12.70 4.25 -9.63
C LEU A 112 13.06 5.18 -10.80
N ASN A 113 12.67 4.81 -12.03
CA ASN A 113 12.92 5.62 -13.22
C ASN A 113 11.85 6.72 -13.37
N ASP A 114 10.58 6.44 -13.10
CA ASP A 114 9.49 7.44 -13.20
C ASP A 114 9.52 8.49 -12.07
N THR A 115 10.20 8.20 -10.95
CA THR A 115 10.45 9.22 -9.92
C THR A 115 11.69 10.09 -10.19
N ALA A 116 12.52 9.72 -11.19
CA ALA A 116 13.79 10.39 -11.49
C ALA A 116 14.04 10.71 -12.98
N SER A 117 13.10 10.44 -13.88
CA SER A 117 13.32 10.58 -15.33
C SER A 117 12.08 11.10 -16.04
N GLN A 118 11.69 12.33 -15.70
CA GLN A 118 11.18 13.25 -16.70
C GLN A 118 12.04 14.51 -16.64
N HIS A 119 12.62 14.87 -17.79
CA HIS A 119 13.60 15.93 -18.05
C HIS A 119 15.08 15.51 -17.95
N VAL A 120 15.52 14.75 -18.96
CA VAL A 120 16.71 15.14 -19.74
C VAL A 120 16.21 15.71 -21.05
#